data_AF-A0A937QPG5-F1
#
_entry.id   AF-A0A937QPG5-F1
#
_cell.length_a   1.000
_cell.length_b   1.000
_cell.length_c   1.000
_cell.angle_alpha   90.00
_cell.angle_beta   90.00
_cell.angle_gamma   90.00
#
_symmetry.space_group_name_H-M   'P 1'
#
loop_
_entity.id
_entity.type
_entity.pdbx_description
1 polymer ?
#
loop_
_entity_poly.entity_id
_entity_poly.type
_entity_poly.pdbx_seq_one_letter_code
_entity_poly.pdbx_strand_id
1 'polypeptide(L)'
;MPEDCVWEKIRLTERVAKLREDYFKAVPEICIERPKLITQFSLRHNLLSQERISILDKAKTYRHVLEGRKAIVRHSRACEKDEREDKLKTFELENRYLSLFAGSTTSKFKGVPLSPEFLALTLWPELCTVSKRASNP
;
A
#
# COMPACT_ATOMS: atom_id res chain seq x y z
N MET A 1 1.02 12.71 42.42
CA MET A 1 0.11 12.05 41.46
C MET A 1 0.79 10.77 41.03
N PRO A 2 0.13 9.59 41.04
CA PRO A 2 0.86 8.35 40.80
C PRO A 2 1.35 8.28 39.35
N GLU A 3 2.66 8.23 39.22
CA GLU A 3 3.48 8.09 38.01
C GLU A 3 3.53 6.63 37.54
N ASP A 4 2.39 5.96 37.38
CA ASP A 4 2.37 4.60 36.80
C ASP A 4 1.85 4.68 35.38
N CYS A 5 2.74 5.13 34.49
CA CYS A 5 2.53 5.10 33.05
C CYS A 5 2.45 3.63 32.59
N VAL A 6 1.23 3.09 32.50
CA VAL A 6 0.90 1.69 32.12
C VAL A 6 1.63 1.23 30.84
N TRP A 7 2.04 2.18 29.99
CA TRP A 7 2.76 1.95 28.74
C TRP A 7 4.19 1.41 28.90
N GLU A 8 4.84 1.56 30.05
CA GLU A 8 6.23 1.08 30.26
C GLU A 8 6.37 -0.45 30.30
N LYS A 9 5.26 -1.19 30.48
CA LYS A 9 5.28 -2.66 30.63
C LYS A 9 4.85 -3.45 29.38
N ILE A 10 4.54 -2.79 28.26
CA ILE A 10 4.11 -3.51 27.05
C ILE A 10 5.33 -4.02 26.29
N ARG A 11 5.68 -5.29 26.50
CA ARG A 11 6.69 -5.99 25.70
C ARG A 11 6.04 -6.65 24.49
N LEU A 12 6.52 -6.30 23.29
CA LEU A 12 6.14 -6.99 22.07
C LEU A 12 6.74 -8.40 22.08
N THR A 13 5.99 -9.39 21.58
CA THR A 13 6.56 -10.69 21.27
C THR A 13 7.61 -10.53 20.18
N GLU A 14 8.60 -11.42 20.15
CA GLU A 14 9.67 -11.43 19.13
C GLU A 14 9.11 -11.31 17.70
N ARG A 15 8.01 -12.03 17.43
CA ARG A 15 7.31 -11.98 16.14
C ARG A 15 6.80 -10.59 15.78
N VAL A 16 6.12 -9.92 16.71
CA VAL A 16 5.55 -8.58 16.45
C VAL A 16 6.65 -7.53 16.43
N ALA A 17 7.68 -7.68 17.28
CA ALA A 17 8.85 -6.82 17.26
C ALA A 17 9.58 -6.86 15.91
N LYS A 18 9.75 -8.06 15.33
CA LYS A 18 10.37 -8.23 14.02
C LYS A 18 9.52 -7.67 12.88
N LEU A 19 8.21 -7.95 12.87
CA LEU A 19 7.29 -7.33 11.89
C LEU A 19 7.32 -5.81 11.93
N ARG A 20 7.39 -5.24 13.14
CA ARG A 20 7.49 -3.80 13.35
C ARG A 20 8.79 -3.27 12.75
N GLU A 21 9.93 -3.91 13.04
CA GLU A 21 11.23 -3.55 12.48
C GLU A 21 11.20 -3.56 10.94
N ASP A 22 10.74 -4.67 10.33
CA ASP A 22 10.64 -4.80 8.87
C ASP A 22 9.72 -3.72 8.26
N TYR A 23 8.60 -3.40 8.92
CA TYR A 23 7.67 -2.37 8.48
C TYR A 23 8.25 -0.95 8.53
N PHE A 24 9.04 -0.62 9.57
CA PHE A 24 9.67 0.69 9.69
C PHE A 24 10.91 0.83 8.81
N LYS A 25 11.62 -0.27 8.55
CA LYS A 25 12.71 -0.34 7.57
C LYS A 25 12.19 -0.14 6.14
N ALA A 26 11.01 -0.69 5.84
CA ALA A 26 10.42 -0.58 4.51
C ALA A 26 9.97 0.86 4.17
N VAL A 27 10.26 1.31 2.95
CA VAL A 27 9.71 2.54 2.37
C VAL A 27 8.31 2.29 1.80
N PRO A 28 7.40 3.29 1.86
CA PRO A 28 6.14 3.22 1.14
C PRO A 28 6.35 3.07 -0.37
N GLU A 29 5.51 2.27 -1.03
CA GLU A 29 5.52 2.10 -2.48
C GLU A 29 4.16 2.39 -3.09
N ILE A 30 4.11 3.14 -4.20
CA ILE A 30 2.87 3.35 -4.94
C ILE A 30 2.46 2.03 -5.63
N CYS A 31 1.24 1.56 -5.34
CA CYS A 31 0.66 0.38 -5.95
C CYS A 31 -0.29 0.76 -7.08
N ILE A 32 0.07 0.40 -8.32
CA ILE A 32 -0.69 0.73 -9.53
C ILE A 32 -1.74 -0.33 -9.91
N GLU A 33 -1.89 -1.41 -9.15
CA GLU A 33 -2.80 -2.52 -9.50
C GLU A 33 -4.27 -2.06 -9.48
N ARG A 34 -4.73 -1.51 -8.35
CA ARG A 34 -6.08 -0.96 -8.20
C ARG A 34 -6.41 0.14 -9.22
N PRO A 35 -5.62 1.24 -9.35
CA PRO A 35 -5.94 2.30 -10.30
C PRO A 35 -6.02 1.77 -11.74
N LYS A 36 -5.15 0.84 -12.12
CA LYS A 36 -5.20 0.20 -13.45
C LYS A 36 -6.54 -0.51 -13.68
N LEU A 37 -6.97 -1.35 -12.74
CA LEU A 37 -8.22 -2.11 -12.87
C LEU A 37 -9.45 -1.20 -12.91
N ILE A 38 -9.48 -0.16 -12.08
CA ILE A 38 -10.57 0.83 -12.07
C ILE A 38 -10.61 1.57 -13.39
N THR A 39 -9.49 2.14 -13.84
CA THR A 39 -9.44 2.88 -15.11
C THR A 39 -9.85 2.00 -16.29
N GLN A 40 -9.38 0.75 -16.34
CA GLN A 40 -9.79 -0.20 -17.39
C GLN A 40 -11.27 -0.53 -17.34
N PHE A 41 -11.86 -0.66 -16.15
CA PHE A 41 -13.30 -0.90 -16.00
C PHE A 41 -14.11 0.33 -16.43
N SER A 42 -13.72 1.51 -15.96
CA SER A 42 -14.38 2.79 -16.26
C SER A 42 -14.37 3.10 -17.75
N LEU A 43 -13.25 2.87 -18.45
CA LEU A 43 -13.17 3.06 -19.91
C LEU A 43 -14.10 2.09 -20.65
N ARG A 44 -14.08 0.79 -20.30
CA ARG A 44 -14.92 -0.23 -20.96
C ARG A 44 -16.42 0.01 -20.80
N HIS A 45 -16.84 0.64 -19.70
CA HIS A 45 -18.25 0.90 -19.39
C HIS A 45 -18.61 2.39 -19.58
N ASN A 46 -17.74 3.18 -20.21
CA ASN A 46 -17.92 4.60 -20.47
C ASN A 46 -18.26 5.44 -19.21
N LEU A 47 -17.77 5.03 -18.03
CA LEU A 47 -18.08 5.70 -16.76
C LEU A 47 -17.40 7.07 -16.63
N LEU A 48 -16.31 7.31 -17.36
CA LEU A 48 -15.58 8.58 -17.31
C LEU A 48 -16.33 9.72 -18.02
N SER A 49 -17.20 9.38 -18.97
CA SER A 49 -18.00 10.34 -19.73
C SER A 49 -19.35 10.61 -19.10
N GLN A 50 -19.69 9.91 -18.01
CA GLN A 50 -20.95 10.07 -17.30
C GLN A 50 -20.86 11.25 -16.33
N GLU A 51 -21.89 12.09 -16.32
CA GLU A 51 -22.03 13.17 -15.32
C GLU A 51 -22.09 12.62 -13.89
N ARG A 52 -22.71 11.44 -13.71
CA ARG A 52 -22.83 10.78 -12.41
C ARG A 52 -22.71 9.28 -12.53
N ILE A 53 -21.89 8.71 -11.65
CA ILE A 53 -21.73 7.27 -11.48
C ILE A 53 -22.65 6.80 -10.34
N SER A 54 -23.43 5.74 -10.57
CA SER A 54 -24.34 5.21 -9.54
C SER A 54 -23.61 4.37 -8.48
N ILE A 55 -24.30 4.10 -7.36
CA ILE A 55 -23.79 3.16 -6.32
C ILE A 55 -23.59 1.76 -6.92
N LEU A 56 -24.48 1.34 -7.83
CA LEU A 56 -24.36 0.06 -8.51
C LEU A 56 -23.10 -0.01 -9.40
N ASP A 57 -22.77 1.07 -10.10
CA ASP A 57 -21.55 1.13 -10.93
C ASP A 57 -20.29 1.10 -10.07
N LYS A 58 -20.31 1.76 -8.90
CA LYS A 58 -19.22 1.64 -7.92
C LYS A 58 -19.08 0.21 -7.40
N ALA A 59 -20.19 -0.46 -7.08
CA ALA A 59 -20.17 -1.85 -6.63
C ALA A 59 -19.65 -2.81 -7.71
N LYS A 60 -20.07 -2.64 -8.97
CA LYS A 60 -19.54 -3.40 -10.12
C LYS A 60 -18.05 -3.16 -10.33
N THR A 61 -17.61 -1.91 -10.24
CA THR A 61 -16.18 -1.55 -10.30
C THR A 61 -15.40 -2.23 -9.18
N TYR A 62 -15.91 -2.20 -7.95
CA TYR A 62 -15.24 -2.82 -6.80
C TYR A 62 -15.15 -4.35 -6.95
N ARG A 63 -16.23 -4.99 -7.40
CA ARG A 63 -16.23 -6.41 -7.73
C ARG A 63 -15.18 -6.73 -8.79
N HIS A 64 -15.10 -5.94 -9.87
CA HIS A 64 -14.09 -6.13 -10.91
C HIS A 64 -12.65 -6.03 -10.36
N VAL A 65 -12.41 -5.09 -9.45
CA VAL A 65 -11.12 -4.98 -8.76
C VAL A 65 -10.85 -6.24 -7.94
N LEU A 66 -11.80 -6.72 -7.14
CA LEU A 66 -11.59 -7.91 -6.31
C LEU A 66 -11.37 -9.19 -7.14
N GLU A 67 -12.07 -9.34 -8.27
CA GLU A 67 -11.91 -10.49 -9.18
C GLU A 67 -10.58 -10.43 -9.96
N GLY A 68 -10.12 -9.24 -10.32
CA GLY A 68 -8.91 -9.05 -11.14
C GLY A 68 -7.60 -8.98 -10.35
N ARG A 69 -7.65 -8.77 -9.03
CA ARG A 69 -6.46 -8.65 -8.18
C ARG A 69 -5.91 -10.01 -7.77
N LYS A 70 -4.59 -10.14 -7.74
CA LYS A 70 -3.95 -11.31 -7.14
C LYS A 70 -4.08 -11.25 -5.62
N ALA A 71 -4.75 -12.24 -5.03
CA ALA A 71 -4.83 -12.36 -3.58
C ALA A 71 -3.43 -12.56 -2.99
N ILE A 72 -3.05 -11.68 -2.05
CA ILE A 72 -1.80 -11.78 -1.31
C ILE A 72 -2.11 -12.34 0.07
N VAL A 73 -1.63 -13.56 0.35
CA VAL A 73 -1.67 -14.12 1.70
C VAL A 73 -0.59 -13.46 2.55
N ARG A 74 0.66 -13.43 2.05
CA ARG A 74 1.82 -12.83 2.69
C ARG A 74 2.76 -12.25 1.64
N HIS A 75 3.40 -11.14 1.96
CA HIS A 75 4.48 -10.59 1.15
C HIS A 75 5.79 -11.33 1.40
N SER A 76 6.64 -11.39 0.38
CA SER A 76 7.96 -12.02 0.45
C SER A 76 9.11 -11.03 0.37
N ARG A 77 8.83 -9.80 -0.06
CA ARG A 77 9.81 -8.78 -0.35
C ARG A 77 9.29 -7.41 0.06
N ALA A 78 10.22 -6.53 0.41
CA ALA A 78 9.96 -5.13 0.71
C ALA A 78 11.09 -4.29 0.11
N CYS A 79 10.88 -2.97 0.02
CA CYS A 79 11.87 -2.03 -0.47
C CYS A 79 12.36 -1.17 0.68
N GLU A 80 13.66 -0.88 0.74
CA GLU A 80 14.27 0.10 1.63
C GLU A 80 14.96 1.19 0.79
N LYS A 81 15.23 2.35 1.39
CA LYS A 81 16.02 3.40 0.74
C LYS A 81 17.50 3.07 0.90
N ASP A 82 18.24 3.01 -0.20
CA ASP A 82 19.69 2.94 -0.16
C ASP A 82 20.25 4.36 0.04
N GLU A 83 20.81 4.60 1.22
CA GLU A 83 21.39 5.90 1.58
C GLU A 83 22.58 6.30 0.70
N ARG A 84 23.25 5.34 0.04
CA ARG A 84 24.45 5.61 -0.75
C ARG A 84 24.17 5.97 -2.20
N GLU A 85 23.11 5.41 -2.77
CA GLU A 85 22.83 5.53 -4.21
C GLU A 85 21.54 6.31 -4.56
N ASP A 86 20.80 6.82 -3.57
CA ASP A 86 19.45 7.42 -3.77
C ASP A 86 18.53 6.50 -4.60
N LYS A 87 18.69 5.19 -4.41
CA LYS A 87 17.94 4.13 -5.09
C LYS A 87 17.15 3.33 -4.08
N LEU A 88 16.10 2.67 -4.56
CA LEU A 88 15.37 1.70 -3.77
C LEU A 88 16.05 0.33 -3.88
N LYS A 89 16.37 -0.26 -2.73
CA LYS A 89 16.91 -1.61 -2.64
C LYS A 89 15.83 -2.55 -2.16
N THR A 90 15.66 -3.68 -2.84
CA THR A 90 14.73 -4.73 -2.41
C THR A 90 15.41 -5.64 -1.39
N PHE A 91 14.71 -5.99 -0.31
CA PHE A 91 15.13 -7.00 0.66
C PHE A 91 14.05 -8.07 0.82
N GLU A 92 14.48 -9.29 1.16
CA GLU A 92 13.58 -10.41 1.44
C GLU A 92 13.08 -10.38 2.87
N LEU A 93 11.81 -10.74 3.06
CA LEU A 93 11.22 -10.90 4.39
C LEU A 93 11.54 -12.33 4.87
N GLU A 94 12.63 -12.47 5.62
CA GLU A 94 13.21 -13.76 6.06
C GLU A 94 12.16 -14.69 6.67
N ASN A 95 11.20 -14.15 7.43
CA ASN A 95 10.10 -14.91 8.01
C ASN A 95 8.73 -14.38 7.56
N ARG A 96 8.34 -14.70 6.32
CA ARG A 96 7.01 -14.35 5.78
C ARG A 96 5.84 -14.79 6.67
N TYR A 97 6.04 -15.82 7.48
CA TYR A 97 5.06 -16.41 8.39
C TYR A 97 4.86 -15.65 9.71
N LEU A 98 5.61 -14.57 9.97
CA LEU A 98 5.42 -13.77 11.19
C LEU A 98 4.02 -13.15 11.23
N SER A 99 3.47 -12.75 10.07
CA SER A 99 2.06 -12.33 10.02
C SER A 99 1.13 -13.55 10.08
N LEU A 100 0.31 -13.56 11.13
CA LEU A 100 -0.80 -14.51 11.26
C LEU A 100 -2.02 -14.11 10.41
N PHE A 101 -2.08 -12.85 9.97
CA PHE A 101 -3.15 -12.36 9.11
C PHE A 101 -2.81 -12.61 7.65
N ALA A 102 -3.79 -13.12 6.92
CA ALA A 102 -3.76 -13.20 5.46
C ALA A 102 -4.43 -11.97 4.87
N GLY A 103 -3.87 -11.44 3.79
CA GLY A 103 -4.47 -10.35 3.04
C GLY A 103 -3.61 -9.10 2.97
N SER A 104 -3.70 -8.42 1.84
CA SER A 104 -3.15 -7.09 1.63
C SER A 104 -4.02 -6.32 0.64
N THR A 105 -4.19 -5.03 0.88
CA THR A 105 -4.88 -4.11 -0.04
C THR A 105 -4.02 -3.74 -1.24
N THR A 106 -2.73 -4.10 -1.24
CA THR A 106 -1.78 -3.83 -2.33
C THR A 106 -0.88 -5.03 -2.61
N SER A 107 -0.23 -5.02 -3.78
CA SER A 107 0.80 -6.00 -4.17
C SER A 107 2.20 -5.69 -3.60
N LYS A 108 2.33 -4.66 -2.77
CA LYS A 108 3.58 -4.18 -2.16
C LYS A 108 3.51 -4.37 -0.64
N PHE A 109 4.63 -4.66 0.02
CA PHE A 109 4.64 -4.89 1.47
C PHE A 109 4.15 -3.68 2.26
N LYS A 110 4.67 -2.49 1.93
CA LYS A 110 4.21 -1.19 2.44
C LYS A 110 3.61 -0.37 1.31
N GLY A 111 2.57 -0.90 0.69
CA GLY A 111 1.96 -0.29 -0.49
C GLY A 111 0.89 0.76 -0.19
N VAL A 112 0.85 1.80 -1.01
CA VAL A 112 -0.23 2.80 -1.03
C VAL A 112 -0.99 2.68 -2.35
N PRO A 113 -2.29 2.32 -2.33
CA PRO A 113 -3.10 2.27 -3.54
C PRO A 113 -3.51 3.69 -3.97
N LEU A 114 -3.62 3.92 -5.28
CA LEU A 114 -4.17 5.16 -5.80
C LEU A 114 -5.68 5.06 -6.08
N SER A 115 -6.37 6.19 -5.93
CA SER A 115 -7.79 6.37 -6.24
C SER A 115 -7.98 7.35 -7.40
N PRO A 116 -7.88 6.89 -8.66
CA PRO A 116 -7.99 7.75 -9.85
C PRO A 116 -9.35 8.42 -9.99
N GLU A 117 -10.39 7.83 -9.42
CA GLU A 117 -11.75 8.38 -9.34
C GLU A 117 -11.88 9.55 -8.35
N PHE A 118 -10.81 9.92 -7.67
CA PHE A 118 -10.79 11.00 -6.69
C PHE A 118 -9.54 11.88 -6.89
N LEU A 119 -8.61 11.89 -5.94
CA LEU A 119 -7.48 12.82 -5.91
C LEU A 119 -6.14 12.23 -6.39
N ALA A 120 -6.10 11.02 -6.95
CA ALA A 120 -4.79 10.46 -7.34
C ALA A 120 -4.04 11.29 -8.41
N LEU A 121 -4.76 12.07 -9.23
CA LEU A 121 -4.16 12.95 -10.24
C LEU A 121 -3.38 14.11 -9.63
N THR A 122 -3.61 14.48 -8.36
CA THR A 122 -2.81 15.53 -7.71
C THR A 122 -1.36 15.10 -7.49
N LEU A 123 -1.07 13.81 -7.57
CA LEU A 123 0.30 13.28 -7.49
C LEU A 123 1.08 13.50 -8.80
N TRP A 124 0.40 13.77 -9.92
CA TRP A 124 1.01 13.84 -11.25
C TRP A 124 2.25 14.74 -11.34
N PRO A 125 2.26 15.98 -10.79
CA PRO A 125 3.42 16.87 -10.87
C PRO A 125 4.66 16.34 -10.14
N GLU A 126 4.47 15.38 -9.22
CA GLU A 126 5.52 14.87 -8.34
C GLU A 126 5.89 13.41 -8.62
N LEU A 127 5.37 12.79 -9.70
CA LEU A 127 5.66 11.38 -10.00
C LEU A 127 7.17 11.10 -10.15
N CYS A 128 7.93 12.07 -10.65
CA CYS A 128 9.38 11.95 -10.83
C CYS A 128 10.19 12.26 -9.56
N THR A 129 9.57 12.91 -8.58
CA THR A 129 10.26 13.44 -7.39
C THR A 129 9.76 12.85 -6.08
N VAL A 130 8.62 12.16 -6.07
CA VAL A 130 7.98 11.62 -4.87
C VAL A 130 8.93 10.74 -4.07
N SER A 131 9.65 9.83 -4.74
CA SER A 131 10.62 8.93 -4.09
C SER A 131 11.79 9.64 -3.41
N LYS A 132 12.02 10.92 -3.74
CA LYS A 132 13.13 11.74 -3.23
C LYS A 132 12.68 12.76 -2.19
N ARG A 133 11.39 12.81 -1.84
CA ARG A 133 10.89 13.74 -0.82
C ARG A 133 11.59 13.50 0.51
N ALA A 134 11.89 14.59 1.23
CA ALA A 134 12.47 14.51 2.57
C ALA A 134 11.48 13.90 3.58
N SER A 135 10.18 14.06 3.35
CA SER A 135 9.12 13.51 4.18
C SER A 135 8.06 12.84 3.31
N ASN A 136 7.59 11.67 3.75
CA ASN A 136 6.65 10.83 3.00
C ASN A 136 7.08 10.57 1.54
N PRO A 137 8.30 10.02 1.32
CA PRO A 137 8.74 9.59 0.00
C PRO A 137 7.96 8.38 -0.53
#